data_AF-A0A7H8IVS7-F1
#
_entry.id   AF-A0A7H8IVS7-F1
#
_cell.length_a   1.000
_cell.length_b   1.000
_cell.length_c   1.000
_cell.angle_alpha   90.00
_cell.angle_beta   90.00
_cell.angle_gamma   90.00
#
_symmetry.space_group_name_H-M   'P 1'
#
loop_
_entity.id
_entity.type
_entity.pdbx_description
1 polymer ?
#
loop_
_entity_poly.entity_id
_entity_poly.type
_entity_poly.pdbx_seq_one_letter_code
_entity_poly.pdbx_strand_id
1 'polypeptide(L)'
;MPRGRLTPLWSPPGPWQRCTAAGCAGVALLACRATDAAPLALVRAARAATPGRLAVAGGIDSPARIRDLAASGADAFTVGSAAMAGAFAPHLGTLRGQLGAITAAAAPPDSGS
;
A
#
# COMPACT_ATOMS: atom_id res chain seq x y z
N MET A 1 25.80 28.00 12.36
CA MET A 1 24.45 27.39 12.21
C MET A 1 24.62 26.08 11.43
N PRO A 2 24.61 24.89 12.04
CA PRO A 2 24.79 23.66 11.27
C PRO A 2 23.48 23.26 10.61
N ARG A 3 23.54 23.02 9.29
CA ARG A 3 22.45 22.44 8.49
C ARG A 3 22.28 20.98 8.93
N GLY A 4 21.18 20.67 9.61
CA GLY A 4 20.84 19.29 9.99
C GLY A 4 20.67 18.43 8.74
N ARG A 5 21.47 17.36 8.63
CA ARG A 5 21.28 16.33 7.61
C ARG A 5 19.93 15.67 7.83
N LEU A 6 18.99 15.87 6.91
CA LEU A 6 17.82 15.02 6.79
C LEU A 6 18.31 13.64 6.33
N THR A 7 18.33 12.67 7.24
CA THR A 7 18.53 11.27 6.86
C THR A 7 17.34 10.82 6.03
N PRO A 8 17.55 10.21 4.85
CA PRO A 8 16.45 9.68 4.09
C PRO A 8 15.73 8.59 4.89
N LEU A 9 14.40 8.57 4.85
CA LEU A 9 13.56 7.56 5.53
C LEU A 9 13.89 6.11 5.09
N TRP A 10 14.62 5.95 3.97
CA TRP A 10 15.07 4.67 3.41
C TRP A 10 16.46 4.20 3.91
N SER A 11 17.17 4.98 4.72
CA SER A 11 18.44 4.55 5.31
C SER A 11 18.23 3.61 6.52
N PRO A 12 19.00 2.52 6.65
CA PRO A 12 18.87 1.62 7.79
C PRO A 12 19.34 2.27 9.11
N PRO A 13 18.70 1.93 10.26
CA PRO A 13 17.48 1.14 10.34
C PRO A 13 16.26 1.95 9.90
N GLY A 14 15.50 1.40 8.95
CA GLY A 14 14.23 1.95 8.49
C GLY A 14 13.13 1.76 9.53
N PRO A 15 11.97 2.43 9.36
CA PRO A 15 10.86 2.38 10.33
C PRO A 15 10.34 0.97 10.62
N TRP A 16 10.39 0.04 9.65
CA TRP A 16 9.94 -1.36 9.78
C TRP A 16 10.77 -2.15 10.81
N GLN A 17 12.10 -1.99 10.78
CA GLN A 17 13.01 -2.68 11.69
C GLN A 17 12.79 -2.24 13.15
N ARG A 18 12.41 -0.98 13.36
CA ARG A 18 12.03 -0.48 14.70
C ARG A 18 10.71 -1.07 15.19
N CYS A 19 9.70 -1.17 14.33
CA CYS A 19 8.42 -1.79 14.68
C CYS A 19 8.58 -3.29 15.02
N THR A 20 9.37 -4.04 14.25
CA THR A 20 9.65 -5.45 14.54
C THR A 20 10.40 -5.61 15.86
N ALA A 21 11.42 -4.78 16.13
CA ALA A 21 12.15 -4.80 17.40
C ALA A 21 11.26 -4.44 18.61
N ALA A 22 10.21 -3.65 18.40
CA ALA A 22 9.22 -3.30 19.41
C ALA A 22 8.11 -4.36 19.61
N GLY A 23 8.16 -5.49 18.89
CA GLY A 23 7.16 -6.55 19.01
C GLY A 23 5.82 -6.24 18.34
N CYS A 24 5.77 -5.28 17.41
CA CYS A 24 4.54 -4.97 16.67
C CYS A 24 4.11 -6.16 15.79
N ALA A 25 2.82 -6.48 15.79
CA ALA A 25 2.24 -7.59 15.01
C ALA A 25 2.29 -7.39 13.47
N GLY A 26 2.63 -6.19 13.02
CA GLY A 26 2.74 -5.83 11.61
C GLY A 26 3.07 -4.36 11.44
N VAL A 27 3.12 -3.90 10.19
CA VAL A 27 3.39 -2.48 9.89
C VAL A 27 2.48 -1.98 8.77
N ALA A 28 2.02 -0.74 8.91
CA ALA A 28 1.25 -0.03 7.89
C ALA A 28 2.16 0.92 7.11
N LEU A 29 2.30 0.69 5.80
CA LEU A 29 3.16 1.48 4.93
C LEU A 29 2.35 2.55 4.18
N LEU A 30 2.60 3.81 4.51
CA LEU A 30 2.07 4.97 3.76
C LEU A 30 3.04 5.33 2.63
N ALA A 31 2.80 4.83 1.42
CA ALA A 31 3.57 5.15 0.21
C ALA A 31 3.03 6.38 -0.53
N CYS A 32 2.48 7.36 0.18
CA CYS A 32 1.99 8.57 -0.47
C CYS A 32 3.19 9.46 -0.85
N ARG A 33 3.38 9.71 -2.16
CA ARG A 33 4.41 10.54 -2.84
C ARG A 33 5.56 9.81 -3.57
N ALA A 34 5.49 8.50 -3.81
CA ALA A 34 6.38 7.83 -4.76
C ALA A 34 5.69 7.70 -6.13
N THR A 35 5.53 8.81 -6.85
CA THR A 35 4.90 8.85 -8.19
C THR A 35 5.80 8.31 -9.30
N ASP A 36 7.02 7.87 -9.00
CA ASP A 36 7.97 7.42 -10.02
C ASP A 36 8.58 6.08 -9.60
N ALA A 37 8.24 5.00 -10.33
CA ALA A 37 8.78 3.62 -10.34
C ALA A 37 9.10 2.86 -9.02
N ALA A 38 9.15 3.50 -7.86
CA ALA A 38 9.59 2.97 -6.57
C ALA A 38 8.48 2.59 -5.54
N PRO A 39 7.16 2.54 -5.83
CA PRO A 39 6.20 2.03 -4.85
C PRO A 39 6.34 0.51 -4.63
N LEU A 40 6.49 -0.29 -5.70
CA LEU A 40 6.52 -1.76 -5.57
C LEU A 40 7.84 -2.30 -5.02
N ALA A 41 8.97 -1.71 -5.41
CA ALA A 41 10.28 -2.07 -4.84
C ALA A 41 10.33 -1.82 -3.33
N LEU A 42 9.72 -0.71 -2.86
CA LEU A 42 9.57 -0.42 -1.45
C LEU A 42 8.66 -1.44 -0.74
N VAL A 43 7.56 -1.83 -1.36
CA VAL A 43 6.67 -2.88 -0.81
C VAL A 43 7.40 -4.21 -0.69
N ARG A 44 8.17 -4.61 -1.71
CA ARG A 44 8.99 -5.84 -1.68
C ARG A 44 10.05 -5.78 -0.58
N ALA A 45 10.75 -4.66 -0.44
CA ALA A 45 11.72 -4.46 0.62
C ALA A 45 11.06 -4.52 2.02
N ALA A 46 9.89 -3.89 2.19
CA ALA A 46 9.12 -3.94 3.42
C ALA A 46 8.64 -5.36 3.74
N ARG A 47 8.17 -6.11 2.75
CA ARG A 47 7.79 -7.53 2.88
C ARG A 47 8.97 -8.38 3.33
N ALA A 48 10.14 -8.21 2.72
CA ALA A 48 11.35 -8.95 3.10
C ALA A 48 11.77 -8.65 4.55
N ALA A 49 11.54 -7.42 5.02
CA ALA A 49 11.85 -7.01 6.40
C ALA A 49 10.73 -7.30 7.41
N THR A 50 9.52 -7.65 6.97
CA THR A 50 8.34 -7.80 7.82
C THR A 50 7.86 -9.26 7.80
N PRO A 51 8.08 -10.03 8.88
CA PRO A 51 7.58 -11.40 8.97
C PRO A 51 6.06 -11.47 9.16
N GLY A 52 5.46 -10.44 9.77
CA GLY A 52 4.02 -10.31 10.01
C GLY A 52 3.22 -9.75 8.83
N ARG A 53 2.03 -9.22 9.12
CA ARG A 53 1.13 -8.63 8.11
C ARG A 53 1.69 -7.31 7.57
N LEU A 54 1.64 -7.13 6.27
CA LEU A 54 1.99 -5.90 5.56
C LEU A 54 0.75 -5.25 4.95
N ALA A 55 0.33 -4.10 5.50
CA ALA A 55 -0.73 -3.29 4.92
C ALA A 55 -0.13 -2.11 4.14
N VAL A 56 -0.59 -1.86 2.91
CA VAL A 56 -0.09 -0.78 2.05
C VAL A 56 -1.16 0.26 1.76
N ALA A 57 -0.81 1.52 1.96
CA ALA A 57 -1.69 2.65 1.75
C ALA A 57 -1.04 3.68 0.81
N GLY A 58 -1.87 4.39 0.05
CA GLY A 58 -1.46 5.54 -0.75
C GLY A 58 -1.46 5.28 -2.25
N GLY A 59 -2.08 6.20 -2.99
CA GLY A 59 -2.09 6.18 -4.45
C GLY A 59 -2.82 5.00 -5.09
N ILE A 60 -3.62 4.23 -4.35
CA ILE A 60 -4.34 3.08 -4.92
C ILE A 60 -5.60 3.59 -5.61
N ASP A 61 -5.59 3.59 -6.94
CA ASP A 61 -6.59 4.22 -7.80
C ASP A 61 -7.13 3.27 -8.88
N SER A 62 -6.69 2.01 -8.89
CA SER A 62 -7.04 1.07 -9.95
C SER A 62 -6.96 -0.38 -9.49
N PRO A 63 -7.73 -1.29 -10.12
CA PRO A 63 -7.62 -2.74 -9.88
C PRO A 63 -6.23 -3.30 -10.20
N ALA A 64 -5.56 -2.75 -11.21
CA ALA A 64 -4.20 -3.15 -11.57
C ALA A 64 -3.22 -2.91 -10.40
N ARG A 65 -3.31 -1.72 -9.77
CA ARG A 65 -2.47 -1.38 -8.62
C ARG A 65 -2.73 -2.28 -7.41
N ILE A 66 -3.97 -2.74 -7.19
CA ILE A 66 -4.27 -3.74 -6.15
C ILE A 66 -3.55 -5.07 -6.44
N ARG A 67 -3.61 -5.55 -7.68
CA ARG A 67 -2.92 -6.79 -8.08
C ARG A 67 -1.41 -6.68 -7.96
N ASP A 68 -0.83 -5.55 -8.36
CA ASP A 68 0.61 -5.31 -8.25
C ASP A 68 1.10 -5.31 -6.80
N LEU A 69 0.28 -4.77 -5.87
CA LEU A 69 0.56 -4.79 -4.44
C LEU A 69 0.49 -6.20 -3.86
N ALA A 70 -0.54 -6.97 -4.22
CA ALA A 70 -0.67 -8.36 -3.81
C ALA A 70 0.53 -9.19 -4.31
N ALA A 71 0.90 -9.04 -5.59
CA ALA A 71 2.07 -9.70 -6.19
C ALA A 71 3.40 -9.27 -5.55
N SER A 72 3.44 -8.10 -4.91
CA SER A 72 4.61 -7.59 -4.18
C SER A 72 4.65 -8.01 -2.71
N GLY A 73 3.62 -8.73 -2.24
CA GLY A 73 3.57 -9.31 -0.90
C GLY A 73 2.82 -8.49 0.14
N ALA A 74 1.96 -7.54 -0.28
CA ALA A 74 1.03 -6.88 0.63
C ALA A 74 -0.12 -7.82 1.00
N ASP A 75 -0.46 -7.90 2.29
CA ASP A 75 -1.59 -8.66 2.81
C ASP A 75 -2.91 -7.87 2.79
N ALA A 76 -2.80 -6.54 2.87
CA ALA A 76 -3.94 -5.64 2.93
C ALA A 76 -3.61 -4.29 2.29
N PHE A 77 -4.64 -3.53 1.96
CA PHE A 77 -4.47 -2.20 1.41
C PHE A 77 -5.57 -1.23 1.82
N THR A 78 -5.35 0.07 1.60
CA THR A 78 -6.38 1.10 1.82
C THR A 78 -6.59 1.98 0.59
N VAL A 79 -7.87 2.22 0.26
CA VAL A 79 -8.29 3.14 -0.80
C VAL A 79 -9.10 4.26 -0.15
N GLY A 80 -8.51 5.45 -0.05
CA GLY A 80 -9.14 6.64 0.53
C GLY A 80 -9.51 7.67 -0.53
N SER A 81 -8.53 8.49 -0.90
CA SER A 81 -8.73 9.64 -1.81
C SER A 81 -9.35 9.25 -3.15
N ALA A 82 -8.95 8.13 -3.75
CA ALA A 82 -9.52 7.70 -5.03
C ALA A 82 -10.99 7.26 -4.93
N ALA A 83 -11.40 6.66 -3.81
CA ALA A 83 -12.81 6.31 -3.57
C ALA A 83 -13.66 7.58 -3.37
N MET A 84 -13.18 8.52 -2.55
CA MET A 84 -13.90 9.77 -2.27
C MET A 84 -13.98 10.70 -3.49
N ALA A 85 -12.94 10.75 -4.31
CA ALA A 85 -12.91 11.55 -5.53
C ALA A 85 -13.60 10.89 -6.73
N GLY A 86 -14.11 9.65 -6.59
CA GLY A 86 -14.68 8.90 -7.70
C GLY A 86 -13.67 8.47 -8.77
N ALA A 87 -12.37 8.49 -8.46
CA ALA A 87 -11.30 8.23 -9.42
C ALA A 87 -11.03 6.73 -9.66
N PHE A 88 -11.42 5.85 -8.73
CA PHE A 88 -11.14 4.41 -8.83
C PHE A 88 -11.96 3.72 -9.94
N ALA A 89 -13.24 4.08 -10.05
CA ALA A 89 -14.17 3.62 -11.07
C ALA A 89 -15.00 4.81 -11.58
N PRO A 90 -14.43 5.69 -12.43
CA PRO A 90 -15.07 6.96 -12.82
C PRO A 90 -16.47 6.84 -13.41
N HIS A 91 -16.81 5.68 -13.98
CA HIS A 91 -18.11 5.39 -14.60
C HIS A 91 -19.24 5.10 -13.59
N LEU A 92 -18.95 4.81 -12.32
CA LEU A 92 -19.97 4.40 -11.34
C LEU A 92 -20.60 5.56 -10.55
N GLY A 93 -20.04 6.77 -10.65
CA GLY A 93 -20.62 8.06 -10.19
C GLY A 93 -20.93 8.23 -8.69
N THR A 94 -20.98 7.15 -7.91
CA THR A 94 -21.40 7.14 -6.51
C THR A 94 -20.34 6.48 -5.64
N LEU A 95 -20.19 6.94 -4.39
CA LEU A 95 -19.29 6.30 -3.42
C LEU A 95 -19.61 4.82 -3.22
N ARG A 96 -20.89 4.45 -3.18
CA ARG A 96 -21.31 3.04 -3.11
C ARG A 96 -20.79 2.24 -4.31
N GLY A 97 -20.89 2.80 -5.52
CA GLY A 97 -20.33 2.19 -6.73
C GLY A 97 -18.81 2.04 -6.65
N GLN A 98 -18.10 3.06 -6.16
CA GLN A 98 -16.65 2.98 -5.93
C GLN A 98 -16.30 1.84 -4.97
N LEU A 99 -16.97 1.75 -3.82
CA LEU A 99 -16.74 0.70 -2.82
C LEU A 99 -17.04 -0.69 -3.40
N GLY A 100 -18.10 -0.84 -4.20
CA GLY A 100 -18.40 -2.08 -4.90
C GLY A 100 -17.27 -2.50 -5.85
N ALA A 101 -16.77 -1.58 -6.67
CA ALA A 101 -15.65 -1.85 -7.57
C ALA A 101 -14.34 -2.19 -6.82
N ILE A 102 -14.07 -1.52 -5.71
CA ILE A 102 -12.89 -1.78 -4.87
C ILE A 102 -12.99 -3.18 -4.25
N THR A 103 -14.13 -3.54 -3.66
CA THR A 103 -14.33 -4.87 -3.06
C THR A 103 -14.27 -5.98 -4.11
N ALA A 104 -14.85 -5.76 -5.29
CA ALA A 104 -14.76 -6.71 -6.41
C ALA A 104 -13.30 -6.90 -6.87
N ALA A 105 -12.52 -5.82 -6.96
CA ALA A 105 -11.09 -5.89 -7.30
C ALA A 105 -10.23 -6.54 -6.21
N ALA A 106 -10.71 -6.56 -4.96
CA ALA A 106 -10.04 -7.18 -3.81
C ALA A 106 -10.39 -8.66 -3.63
N ALA A 107 -11.46 -9.13 -4.27
CA ALA A 107 -11.90 -10.51 -4.16
C ALA A 107 -10.82 -11.44 -4.72
N PRO A 108 -10.56 -12.59 -4.07
CA PRO A 108 -9.72 -13.62 -4.67
C PRO A 108 -10.33 -14.06 -6.00
N PRO A 109 -9.52 -14.43 -7.01
CA PRO A 109 -10.06 -15.04 -8.21
C PRO A 109 -10.88 -16.26 -7.79
N ASP A 110 -12.10 -16.37 -8.31
CA ASP A 110 -12.97 -17.51 -8.04
C ASP A 110 -12.17 -18.79 -8.31
N SER A 111 -11.88 -19.55 -7.25
CA SER A 111 -11.31 -20.89 -7.36
C SER A 111 -12.40 -21.80 -7.92
N GLY A 112 -12.61 -21.71 -9.23
CA GLY A 112 -13.52 -22.56 -9.96
C GLY A 112 -13.04 -24.01 -9.90
N SER A 113 -13.85 -24.84 -9.22
CA SER A 113 -14.02 -26.31 -9.31
C SER A 113 -12.78 -27.19 -9.49
#